data_AF-A0A964NRE9-F1
#
_entry.id   AF-A0A964NRE9-F1
#
_cell.length_a   1.000
_cell.length_b   1.000
_cell.length_c   1.000
_cell.angle_alpha   90.00
_cell.angle_beta   90.00
_cell.angle_gamma   90.00
#
_symmetry.space_group_name_H-M   'P 1'
#
loop_
_entity.id
_entity.type
_entity.pdbx_description
1 polymer ?
#
loop_
_entity_poly.entity_id
_entity_poly.type
_entity_poly.pdbx_seq_one_letter_code
_entity_poly.pdbx_strand_id
1 'polypeptide(L)' 'MCLLAARIAKPYLSQLESGKRAASQAVLHRLARALRVDIDDLVPAEPVRKRQKRAARP' A
#
# COMPACT_ATOMS: atom_id res chain seq x y z
N MET A 1 -10.08 5.22 -15.39
CA MET A 1 -10.35 6.49 -14.69
C MET A 1 -10.62 6.32 -13.18
N CYS A 2 -10.10 5.28 -12.50
CA CYS A 2 -10.48 4.98 -11.10
C CYS A 2 -9.50 5.53 -10.03
N LEU A 3 -8.32 6.00 -10.43
CA LEU A 3 -7.22 6.38 -9.51
C LEU A 3 -7.47 7.68 -8.72
N LEU A 4 -8.35 8.57 -9.19
CA LEU A 4 -8.74 9.77 -8.43
C LEU A 4 -9.57 9.43 -7.19
N ALA A 5 -10.32 8.32 -7.20
CA ALA A 5 -11.30 8.02 -6.16
C ALA A 5 -10.66 7.70 -4.80
N ALA A 6 -9.44 7.18 -4.79
CA ALA A 6 -8.74 6.91 -3.53
C ALA A 6 -8.08 8.17 -2.92
N ARG A 7 -8.03 9.30 -3.64
CA ARG A 7 -7.35 10.56 -3.27
C ARG A 7 -5.91 10.34 -2.77
N ILE A 8 -5.17 9.50 -3.49
CA ILE A 8 -3.80 9.15 -3.15
C ILE A 8 -2.84 9.85 -4.12
N ALA A 9 -1.75 10.42 -3.59
CA ALA A 9 -0.72 11.03 -4.43
C ALA A 9 -0.03 9.98 -5.32
N LYS A 10 0.19 10.32 -6.60
CA LYS A 10 0.91 9.50 -7.60
C LYS A 10 2.24 8.88 -7.08
N PRO A 11 3.15 9.63 -6.41
CA PRO A 11 4.39 9.03 -5.89
C PRO A 11 4.15 8.04 -4.73
N TYR A 12 3.10 8.24 -3.94
CA TYR A 12 2.76 7.33 -2.85
C TYR A 12 2.22 6.01 -3.40
N LEU A 13 1.37 6.05 -4.43
CA LEU A 13 0.89 4.86 -5.12
C LEU A 13 2.04 4.04 -5.73
N SER A 14 2.99 4.72 -6.39
CA SER A 14 4.16 4.05 -6.96
C SER A 14 5.01 3.33 -5.89
N GLN A 15 5.09 3.87 -4.67
CA GLN A 15 5.76 3.24 -3.54
C GLN A 15 5.00 2.03 -2.99
N LEU A 16 3.66 2.03 -3.07
CA LEU A 16 2.81 0.89 -2.69
C LEU A 16 2.93 -0.25 -3.70
N GLU A 17 2.82 0.05 -5.00
CA GLU A 17 2.96 -0.93 -6.09
C GLU A 17 4.37 -1.54 -6.12
N SER A 18 5.40 -0.75 -5.81
CA SER A 18 6.77 -1.25 -5.71
C SER A 18 7.03 -2.10 -4.45
N GLY A 19 6.05 -2.24 -3.55
CA GLY A 19 6.22 -2.89 -2.24
C GLY A 19 7.16 -2.15 -1.28
N LYS A 20 7.68 -0.97 -1.66
CA LYS A 20 8.60 -0.15 -0.86
C LYS A 20 7.91 0.37 0.40
N ARG A 21 6.60 0.63 0.33
CA ARG A 21 5.77 1.03 1.45
C ARG A 21 4.54 0.14 1.60
N ALA A 22 4.15 -0.06 2.85
CA ALA A 22 2.91 -0.76 3.16
C ALA A 22 1.86 0.33 3.33
N ALA A 23 0.70 0.15 2.72
CA ALA A 23 -0.42 1.06 2.89
C ALA A 23 -1.00 0.90 4.30
N SER A 24 -1.42 2.00 4.93
CA SER A 24 -2.24 1.91 6.14
C SER A 24 -3.61 1.31 5.81
N GLN A 25 -4.26 0.68 6.78
CA GLN A 25 -5.61 0.11 6.63
C GLN A 25 -6.61 1.12 6.04
N ALA A 26 -6.55 2.38 6.45
CA ALA A 26 -7.41 3.44 5.89
C ALA A 26 -7.22 3.68 4.39
N VAL A 27 -5.98 3.51 3.89
CA VAL A 27 -5.65 3.64 2.46
C VAL A 27 -6.14 2.41 1.70
N LEU A 28 -5.93 1.22 2.25
CA LEU A 28 -6.41 -0.04 1.68
C LEU A 28 -7.94 -0.04 1.54
N HIS A 29 -8.68 0.40 2.57
CA HIS A 29 -10.14 0.55 2.49
C HIS A 29 -10.59 1.54 1.41
N ARG A 30 -9.88 2.65 1.20
CA ARG A 30 -10.20 3.60 0.12
C ARG A 30 -9.93 3.02 -1.25
N LEU A 31 -8.82 2.30 -1.41
CA LEU A 31 -8.48 1.60 -2.66
C LEU A 31 -9.51 0.51 -2.98
N ALA A 32 -9.86 -0.32 -1.99
CA ALA A 32 -10.88 -1.36 -2.12
C ALA A 32 -12.23 -0.79 -2.60
N ARG A 33 -12.72 0.29 -1.96
CA ARG A 33 -13.95 0.97 -2.39
C ARG A 33 -13.84 1.61 -3.77
N ALA A 34 -12.69 2.19 -4.12
CA ALA A 34 -12.45 2.80 -5.42
C ALA A 34 -12.37 1.77 -6.56
N LEU A 35 -11.84 0.59 -6.27
CA LEU A 35 -11.64 -0.51 -7.21
C LEU A 35 -12.83 -1.49 -7.21
N ARG A 36 -13.76 -1.36 -6.25
CA ARG A 36 -14.89 -2.27 -6.01
C ARG A 36 -14.47 -3.72 -5.79
N VAL A 37 -13.44 -3.92 -4.99
CA VAL A 37 -12.93 -5.24 -4.58
C VAL A 37 -12.96 -5.33 -3.07
N ASP A 38 -12.92 -6.56 -2.54
CA ASP A 38 -12.89 -6.79 -1.10
C ASP A 38 -11.53 -6.43 -0.50
N ILE A 39 -11.51 -6.04 0.77
CA ILE A 39 -10.26 -5.63 1.41
C ILE A 39 -9.31 -6.82 1.62
N ASP A 40 -9.86 -8.01 1.82
CA ASP A 40 -9.08 -9.25 1.96
C ASP A 40 -8.26 -9.56 0.70
N ASP A 41 -8.71 -9.14 -0.48
CA ASP A 41 -7.94 -9.25 -1.73
C ASP A 41 -6.78 -8.24 -1.82
N LEU A 42 -6.85 -7.13 -1.05
CA LEU A 42 -5.77 -6.12 -0.97
C LEU A 42 -4.79 -6.36 0.17
N VAL A 43 -5.16 -7.15 1.18
CA VAL A 43 -4.28 -7.46 2.30
C VAL A 43 -3.39 -8.63 1.86
N PRO A 44 -2.06 -8.44 1.80
CA PRO A 44 -1.17 -9.55 1.48
C PRO A 44 -1.28 -10.61 2.59
N ALA A 45 -1.59 -11.85 2.21
CA ALA A 45 -1.69 -12.99 3.12
C ALA A 45 -0.39 -13.24 3.92
N GLU A 46 0.74 -12.74 3.40
CA GLU A 46 2.05 -12.82 4.01
C GLU A 46 2.47 -11.43 4.54
N PRO A 47 2.80 -11.29 5.84
CA PRO A 47 3.35 -10.04 6.34
C PRO A 47 4.70 -9.77 5.66
N VAL A 48 4.74 -8.76 4.79
CA VAL A 48 5.97 -8.29 4.14
C VAL A 48 6.95 -7.86 5.23
N ARG A 49 7.87 -8.77 5.61
CA ARG A 49 8.99 -8.50 6.50
C ARG A 49 9.85 -7.45 5.83
N LYS A 50 9.57 -6.18 6.10
CA LYS A 50 10.47 -5.11 5.71
C LYS A 50 11.77 -5.39 6.43
N ARG A 51 12.76 -5.84 5.66
CA ARG A 51 14.17 -5.75 5.98
C ARG A 51 14.48 -4.26 6.02
N GLN A 52 14.01 -3.61 7.08
CA GLN A 52 14.44 -2.29 7.50
C GLN A 52 15.92 -2.48 7.69
N LYS A 53 16.69 -2.03 6.70
CA LYS A 53 18.14 -1.93 6.81
C LYS A 53 18.37 -1.07 8.05
N ARG A 54 18.60 -1.73 9.18
CA ARG A 54 19.33 -1.14 10.29
C ARG A 54 20.66 -0.79 9.67
N ALA A 55 20.82 0.47 9.33
CA ALA A 55 22.12 1.04 9.07
C ALA A 55 22.99 0.63 10.26
N ALA A 56 23.98 -0.21 9.98
CA ALA A 56 25.06 -0.44 10.91
C ALA A 56 25.78 0.90 11.09
N ARG A 57 25.75 1.40 12.31
CA ARG A 57 26.68 2.40 12.84
C ARG A 57 27.09 1.83 14.20
N PRO A 58 28.35 1.44 14.36
CA PRO A 58 29.41 2.38 14.73
C PRO A 58 30.47 2.58 13.66
#